data_AF-A0A9D5WT55-F1
#
_entry.id   AF-A0A9D5WT55-F1
#
_cell.length_a   1.000
_cell.length_b   1.000
_cell.length_c   1.000
_cell.angle_alpha   90.00
_cell.angle_beta   90.00
_cell.angle_gamma   90.00
#
_symmetry.space_group_name_H-M   'P 1'
#
loop_
_entity.id
_entity.type
_entity.pdbx_description
1 polymer ?
#
loop_
_entity_poly.entity_id
_entity_poly.type
_entity_poly.pdbx_seq_one_letter_code
_entity_poly.pdbx_strand_id
1 'polypeptide(L)'
;MKKFVIDHFDLRSKELKLLTVLEYIFMFCIVGLSLVLVNQSGEKLTEGSVSVSDAVSITCEALMYLCVVSLLALLHRGLGRVGRVNRVSMCRDALAFAIASGVVYVVLGKLLLFCYNTEAFPDLLDWAVFLTKTIFLGLMIGIFGWIYSNGSSHIRRCIRRALFVALLAVGLVFFSTYLFLLGLPGLIIAVPVMLMLAAWGCSFVMLSKMLKYGGTASALSDTEIDDAAGQ
;
A
#
# COMPACT_ATOMS: atom_id res chain seq x y z
N MET A 1 30.67 9.71 15.75
CA MET A 1 29.83 8.52 15.48
C MET A 1 29.38 8.53 14.02
N LYS A 2 29.77 7.54 13.21
CA LYS A 2 29.26 7.42 11.83
C LYS A 2 27.75 7.20 11.87
N LYS A 3 26.99 8.11 11.28
CA LYS A 3 25.53 8.02 11.19
C LYS A 3 25.21 6.84 10.25
N PHE A 4 24.44 5.87 10.72
CA PHE A 4 23.96 4.78 9.86
C PHE A 4 23.06 5.38 8.78
N VAL A 5 23.40 5.14 7.51
CA VAL A 5 22.65 5.62 6.35
C VAL A 5 22.29 4.42 5.49
N ILE A 6 21.01 4.28 5.18
CA ILE A 6 20.51 3.29 4.22
C ILE A 6 20.69 3.90 2.84
N ASP A 7 21.61 3.35 2.04
CA ASP A 7 21.86 3.78 0.66
C ASP A 7 21.08 2.96 -0.38
N HIS A 8 20.81 1.67 -0.08
CA HIS A 8 20.09 0.74 -0.96
C HIS A 8 19.40 -0.37 -0.15
N PHE A 9 18.43 -1.04 -0.78
CA PHE A 9 17.78 -2.23 -0.23
C PHE A 9 18.25 -3.46 -1.01
N ASP A 10 18.79 -4.44 -0.31
CA ASP A 10 19.28 -5.68 -0.92
C ASP A 10 18.13 -6.66 -1.20
N LEU A 11 17.53 -6.54 -2.41
CA LEU A 11 16.47 -7.40 -2.92
C LEU A 11 17.00 -8.33 -4.02
N ARG A 12 16.58 -9.60 -3.99
CA ARG A 12 16.93 -10.56 -5.04
C ARG A 12 16.16 -10.29 -6.33
N SER A 13 16.65 -10.79 -7.46
CA SER A 13 15.97 -10.73 -8.76
C SER A 13 14.51 -11.24 -8.71
N LYS A 14 14.23 -12.32 -7.97
CA LYS A 14 12.87 -12.84 -7.75
C LYS A 14 11.98 -11.87 -6.98
N GLU A 15 12.53 -11.15 -6.00
CA GLU A 15 11.79 -10.16 -5.19
C GLU A 15 11.49 -8.90 -6.00
N LEU A 16 12.40 -8.49 -6.89
CA LEU A 16 12.19 -7.39 -7.84
C LEU A 16 11.09 -7.73 -8.87
N LYS A 17 11.08 -8.97 -9.39
CA LYS A 17 10.01 -9.45 -10.29
C LYS A 17 8.65 -9.46 -9.57
N LEU A 18 8.62 -9.99 -8.34
CA LEU A 18 7.40 -9.97 -7.52
C LEU A 18 6.88 -8.54 -7.30
N LEU A 19 7.77 -7.60 -6.99
CA LEU A 19 7.40 -6.21 -6.77
C LEU A 19 6.77 -5.56 -8.01
N THR A 20 7.25 -5.89 -9.21
CA THR A 20 6.62 -5.45 -10.46
C THR A 20 5.24 -6.08 -10.66
N VAL A 21 5.05 -7.36 -10.34
CA VAL A 21 3.73 -8.01 -10.37
C VAL A 21 2.76 -7.34 -9.39
N LEU A 22 3.23 -7.01 -8.18
CA LEU A 22 2.43 -6.30 -7.17
C LEU A 22 2.01 -4.91 -7.66
N GLU A 23 2.87 -4.17 -8.36
CA GLU A 23 2.49 -2.89 -9.00
C GLU A 23 1.34 -3.07 -9.98
N TYR A 24 1.39 -4.09 -10.85
CA TYR A 24 0.32 -4.34 -11.81
C TYR A 24 -1.00 -4.71 -11.12
N ILE A 25 -0.96 -5.61 -10.13
CA ILE A 25 -2.16 -6.01 -9.37
C ILE A 25 -2.73 -4.78 -8.64
N PHE A 26 -1.89 -3.96 -8.01
CA PHE A 26 -2.33 -2.77 -7.30
C PHE A 26 -3.01 -1.77 -8.24
N MET A 27 -2.40 -1.46 -9.38
CA MET A 27 -2.97 -0.55 -10.36
C MET A 27 -4.24 -1.10 -11.00
N PHE A 28 -4.32 -2.40 -11.24
CA PHE A 28 -5.54 -3.06 -11.71
C PHE A 28 -6.69 -2.89 -10.71
N CYS A 29 -6.41 -3.06 -9.41
CA CYS A 29 -7.43 -2.86 -8.37
C CYS A 29 -7.87 -1.40 -8.25
N ILE A 30 -6.97 -0.42 -8.45
CA ILE A 30 -7.33 1.00 -8.51
C ILE A 30 -8.31 1.26 -9.67
N VAL A 31 -8.07 0.68 -10.84
CA VAL A 31 -8.99 0.78 -11.99
C VAL A 31 -10.33 0.11 -11.67
N GLY A 32 -10.31 -1.08 -11.07
CA GLY A 32 -11.52 -1.78 -10.63
C GLY A 32 -12.37 -0.94 -9.67
N LEU A 33 -11.77 -0.35 -8.63
CA LEU A 33 -12.46 0.53 -7.69
C LEU A 33 -12.98 1.80 -8.35
N SER A 34 -12.24 2.35 -9.31
CA SER A 34 -12.68 3.51 -10.08
C SER A 34 -13.94 3.20 -10.89
N LEU A 35 -13.99 2.02 -11.51
CA LEU A 35 -15.17 1.57 -12.26
C LEU A 35 -16.37 1.30 -11.35
N VAL A 36 -16.15 0.65 -10.20
CA VAL A 36 -17.17 0.46 -9.15
C VAL A 36 -17.75 1.80 -8.72
N LEU A 37 -16.91 2.80 -8.47
CA LEU A 37 -17.34 4.12 -8.04
C LEU A 37 -18.16 4.83 -9.12
N VAL A 38 -17.73 4.77 -10.38
CA VAL A 38 -18.51 5.31 -11.52
C VAL A 38 -19.86 4.61 -11.62
N ASN A 39 -19.87 3.28 -11.50
CA ASN A 39 -21.08 2.47 -11.53
C ASN A 39 -22.05 2.89 -10.40
N GLN A 40 -21.58 2.95 -9.15
CA GLN A 40 -22.38 3.34 -7.98
C GLN A 40 -22.81 4.82 -7.97
N SER A 41 -22.12 5.69 -8.70
CA SER A 41 -22.51 7.11 -8.84
C SER A 41 -23.60 7.37 -9.88
N GLY A 42 -23.97 6.36 -10.69
CA GLY A 42 -25.02 6.45 -11.70
C GLY A 42 -26.43 6.27 -11.12
N GLU A 43 -27.40 7.05 -11.59
CA GLU A 43 -28.73 7.17 -10.99
C GLU A 43 -29.69 5.98 -11.20
N LYS A 44 -29.29 4.93 -11.93
CA LYS A 44 -30.15 3.76 -12.19
C LYS A 44 -29.34 2.49 -12.34
N LEU A 45 -29.38 1.66 -11.31
CA LEU A 45 -28.82 0.32 -11.33
C LEU A 45 -29.83 -0.67 -10.75
N THR A 46 -30.05 -1.76 -11.46
CA THR A 46 -30.88 -2.88 -11.02
C THR A 46 -30.21 -3.56 -9.83
N GLU A 47 -30.98 -4.14 -8.90
CA GLU A 47 -30.46 -4.75 -7.66
C GLU A 47 -29.26 -5.71 -7.89
N GLY A 48 -29.27 -6.48 -8.99
CA GLY A 48 -28.17 -7.38 -9.35
C GLY A 48 -26.83 -6.67 -9.62
N SER A 49 -26.85 -5.46 -10.18
CA SER A 49 -25.64 -4.70 -10.48
C SER A 49 -24.99 -4.04 -9.26
N VAL A 50 -25.77 -3.81 -8.19
CA VAL A 50 -25.26 -3.32 -6.91
C VAL A 50 -24.46 -4.42 -6.20
N SER A 51 -25.00 -5.64 -6.15
CA SER A 51 -24.32 -6.78 -5.52
C SER A 51 -22.97 -7.14 -6.16
N VAL A 52 -22.88 -7.08 -7.50
CA VAL A 52 -21.61 -7.31 -8.23
C VAL A 52 -20.62 -6.19 -7.95
N SER A 53 -21.09 -4.94 -7.87
CA SER A 53 -20.26 -3.78 -7.56
C SER A 53 -19.64 -3.89 -6.16
N ASP A 54 -20.40 -4.35 -5.17
CA ASP A 54 -19.91 -4.53 -3.80
C ASP A 54 -18.90 -5.67 -3.70
N ALA A 55 -19.16 -6.80 -4.36
CA ALA A 55 -18.21 -7.92 -4.42
C ALA A 55 -16.88 -7.51 -5.07
N VAL A 56 -16.92 -6.76 -6.18
CA VAL A 56 -15.73 -6.23 -6.86
C VAL A 56 -15.02 -5.22 -5.96
N SER A 57 -15.75 -4.33 -5.30
CA SER A 57 -15.21 -3.34 -4.36
C SER A 57 -14.42 -3.99 -3.22
N ILE A 58 -15.05 -4.94 -2.53
CA ILE A 58 -14.44 -5.67 -1.41
C ILE A 58 -13.20 -6.43 -1.87
N THR A 59 -13.26 -7.10 -3.02
CA THR A 59 -12.15 -7.87 -3.58
C THR A 59 -10.98 -6.98 -3.98
N CYS A 60 -11.24 -5.89 -4.70
CA CYS A 60 -10.20 -4.95 -5.13
C CYS A 60 -9.53 -4.26 -3.93
N GLU A 61 -10.30 -3.84 -2.92
CA GLU A 61 -9.72 -3.29 -1.70
C GLU A 61 -8.85 -4.33 -0.98
N ALA A 62 -9.34 -5.55 -0.78
CA ALA A 62 -8.58 -6.63 -0.13
C ALA A 62 -7.24 -6.88 -0.84
N LEU A 63 -7.26 -7.01 -2.17
CA LEU A 63 -6.06 -7.20 -2.99
C LEU A 63 -5.10 -6.02 -2.89
N MET A 64 -5.59 -4.78 -2.88
CA MET A 64 -4.73 -3.60 -2.67
C MET A 64 -4.00 -3.66 -1.33
N TYR A 65 -4.70 -3.96 -0.24
CA TYR A 65 -4.06 -4.06 1.08
C TYR A 65 -3.09 -5.24 1.16
N LEU A 66 -3.37 -6.37 0.51
CA LEU A 66 -2.42 -7.47 0.37
C LEU A 66 -1.16 -7.07 -0.38
N CYS A 67 -1.29 -6.25 -1.44
CA CYS A 67 -0.14 -5.69 -2.14
C CYS A 67 0.70 -4.77 -1.22
N VAL A 68 0.06 -3.95 -0.39
CA VAL A 68 0.78 -3.12 0.61
C VAL A 68 1.49 -4.00 1.64
N VAL A 69 0.82 -5.01 2.20
CA VAL A 69 1.41 -5.96 3.14
C VAL A 69 2.59 -6.70 2.51
N SER A 70 2.47 -7.11 1.25
CA SER A 70 3.54 -7.78 0.51
C SER A 70 4.75 -6.85 0.28
N LEU A 71 4.50 -5.56 -0.02
CA LEU A 71 5.54 -4.55 -0.11
C LEU A 71 6.28 -4.37 1.23
N LEU A 72 5.56 -4.39 2.35
CA LEU A 72 6.18 -4.36 3.69
C LEU A 72 6.97 -5.62 4.00
N ALA A 73 6.50 -6.79 3.59
CA ALA A 73 7.25 -8.04 3.75
C ALA A 73 8.56 -8.02 2.95
N LEU A 74 8.55 -7.45 1.73
CA LEU A 74 9.76 -7.24 0.93
C LEU A 74 10.70 -6.24 1.59
N LEU A 75 10.17 -5.12 2.09
CA LEU A 75 10.94 -4.12 2.84
C LEU A 75 11.58 -4.72 4.11
N HIS A 76 10.83 -5.52 4.87
CA HIS A 76 11.32 -6.24 6.04
C HIS A 76 12.48 -7.18 5.70
N ARG A 77 12.38 -7.94 4.59
CA ARG A 77 13.46 -8.81 4.11
C ARG A 77 14.67 -8.02 3.65
N GLY A 78 14.47 -6.95 2.89
CA GLY A 78 15.55 -6.08 2.42
C GLY A 78 16.30 -5.45 3.59
N LEU A 79 15.59 -4.90 4.58
CA LEU A 79 16.20 -4.35 5.81
C LEU A 79 16.94 -5.41 6.63
N GLY A 80 16.44 -6.65 6.67
CA GLY A 80 17.10 -7.76 7.36
C GLY A 80 18.48 -8.10 6.81
N ARG A 81 18.77 -7.78 5.55
CA ARG A 81 20.06 -8.02 4.88
C ARG A 81 21.05 -6.86 5.01
N VAL A 82 20.59 -5.64 5.29
CA VAL A 82 21.42 -4.43 5.45
C VAL A 82 22.27 -4.43 6.75
N GLY A 83 22.22 -5.52 7.54
CA GLY A 83 23.10 -5.77 8.70
C GLY A 83 22.44 -5.54 10.07
N ARG A 84 22.97 -6.19 11.12
CA ARG A 84 22.44 -6.10 12.49
C ARG A 84 22.93 -4.84 13.20
N VAL A 85 22.23 -3.73 12.99
CA VAL A 85 22.33 -2.53 13.84
C VAL A 85 21.10 -2.48 14.74
N ASN A 86 21.24 -2.21 16.05
CA ASN A 86 20.11 -2.18 17.00
C ASN A 86 18.94 -1.28 16.56
N ARG A 87 19.20 -0.22 15.78
CA ARG A 87 18.15 0.63 15.22
C ARG A 87 17.36 -0.06 14.10
N VAL A 88 18.02 -0.88 13.28
CA VAL A 88 17.40 -1.64 12.19
C VAL A 88 16.54 -2.78 12.75
N SER A 89 16.97 -3.44 13.83
CA SER A 89 16.16 -4.49 14.47
C SER A 89 14.84 -3.94 15.01
N MET A 90 14.85 -2.77 15.65
CA MET A 90 13.61 -2.15 16.16
C MET A 90 12.64 -1.78 15.02
N CYS A 91 13.15 -1.24 13.90
CA CYS A 91 12.31 -0.96 12.71
C CYS A 91 11.77 -2.26 12.09
N ARG A 92 12.59 -3.32 12.07
CA ARG A 92 12.19 -4.62 11.56
C ARG A 92 11.08 -5.25 12.40
N ASP A 93 11.15 -5.16 13.72
CA ASP A 93 10.12 -5.67 14.61
C ASP A 93 8.82 -4.86 14.41
N ALA A 94 8.89 -3.54 14.30
CA ALA A 94 7.74 -2.70 13.94
C ALA A 94 7.14 -3.06 12.57
N LEU A 95 7.96 -3.40 11.58
CA LEU A 95 7.53 -3.92 10.28
C LEU A 95 6.80 -5.26 10.40
N ALA A 96 7.28 -6.18 11.24
CA ALA A 96 6.61 -7.45 11.49
C ALA A 96 5.22 -7.23 12.12
N PHE A 97 5.12 -6.31 13.09
CA PHE A 97 3.84 -5.91 13.66
C PHE A 97 2.90 -5.27 12.63
N ALA A 98 3.43 -4.43 11.73
CA ALA A 98 2.63 -3.80 10.67
C ALA A 98 2.14 -4.83 9.63
N ILE A 99 2.95 -5.83 9.30
CA ILE A 99 2.55 -6.93 8.42
C ILE A 99 1.42 -7.73 9.09
N ALA A 100 1.60 -8.11 10.36
CA ALA A 100 0.58 -8.86 11.10
C ALA A 100 -0.74 -8.08 11.19
N SER A 101 -0.70 -6.80 11.56
CA SER A 101 -1.91 -5.97 11.63
C SER A 101 -2.58 -5.77 10.26
N GLY A 102 -1.79 -5.63 9.19
CA GLY A 102 -2.33 -5.55 7.83
C GLY A 102 -3.02 -6.84 7.38
N VAL A 103 -2.45 -8.01 7.68
CA VAL A 103 -3.08 -9.31 7.39
C VAL A 103 -4.37 -9.47 8.19
N VAL A 104 -4.34 -9.16 9.49
CA VAL A 104 -5.52 -9.17 10.37
C VAL A 104 -6.62 -8.27 9.80
N TYR A 105 -6.28 -7.06 9.34
CA TYR A 105 -7.25 -6.16 8.70
C TYR A 105 -7.84 -6.74 7.41
N VAL A 106 -7.04 -7.37 6.53
CA VAL A 106 -7.58 -7.98 5.31
C VAL A 106 -8.53 -9.13 5.63
N VAL A 107 -8.15 -10.00 6.56
CA VAL A 107 -8.93 -11.18 6.94
C VAL A 107 -10.21 -10.79 7.68
N LEU A 108 -10.10 -10.00 8.75
CA LEU A 108 -11.23 -9.57 9.58
C LEU A 108 -12.08 -8.49 8.91
N GLY A 109 -11.45 -7.57 8.20
CA GLY A 109 -12.13 -6.39 7.66
C GLY A 109 -12.67 -6.54 6.26
N LYS A 110 -12.20 -7.50 5.45
CA LYS A 110 -12.66 -7.63 4.06
C LYS A 110 -13.10 -9.04 3.70
N LEU A 111 -12.28 -10.05 3.97
CA LEU A 111 -12.65 -11.43 3.64
C LEU A 111 -13.82 -11.93 4.48
N LEU A 112 -13.90 -11.55 5.76
CA LEU A 112 -15.06 -11.83 6.60
C LEU A 112 -16.32 -11.09 6.16
N LEU A 113 -16.21 -9.83 5.70
CA LEU A 113 -17.33 -9.10 5.09
C LEU A 113 -17.84 -9.80 3.83
N PHE A 114 -16.93 -10.32 3.00
CA PHE A 114 -17.28 -11.07 1.79
C PHE A 114 -18.03 -12.38 2.10
N CYS A 115 -17.63 -13.10 3.15
CA CYS A 115 -18.22 -14.40 3.50
C CYS A 115 -19.53 -14.30 4.29
N TYR A 116 -19.70 -13.30 5.15
CA TYR A 116 -20.84 -13.23 6.10
C TYR A 116 -21.83 -12.10 5.80
N ASN A 117 -21.62 -11.33 4.72
CA ASN A 117 -22.56 -10.37 4.18
C ASN A 117 -23.24 -9.51 5.26
N THR A 118 -22.48 -8.61 5.91
CA THR A 118 -22.86 -7.48 6.82
C THR A 118 -23.92 -7.64 7.93
N GLU A 119 -24.81 -8.64 7.94
CA GLU A 119 -25.97 -8.66 8.85
C GLU A 119 -25.68 -9.35 10.19
N ALA A 120 -24.59 -10.12 10.32
CA ALA A 120 -24.39 -11.00 11.49
C ALA A 120 -23.55 -10.40 12.65
N PHE A 121 -22.84 -9.28 12.48
CA PHE A 121 -21.95 -8.74 13.53
C PHE A 121 -21.89 -7.19 13.51
N PRO A 122 -22.75 -6.48 14.27
CA PRO A 122 -23.11 -5.11 13.86
C PRO A 122 -22.30 -3.97 14.47
N ASP A 123 -21.37 -4.19 15.41
CA ASP A 123 -20.61 -3.08 15.99
C ASP A 123 -19.17 -3.46 16.37
N LEU A 124 -18.98 -4.60 17.06
CA LEU A 124 -17.66 -4.99 17.55
C LEU A 124 -16.66 -5.23 16.40
N LEU A 125 -17.13 -5.85 15.31
CA LEU A 125 -16.30 -6.10 14.13
C LEU A 125 -15.92 -4.77 13.46
N ASP A 126 -16.86 -3.84 13.32
CA ASP A 126 -16.60 -2.52 12.73
C ASP A 126 -15.59 -1.71 13.56
N TRP A 127 -15.74 -1.70 14.88
CA TRP A 127 -14.75 -1.08 15.78
C TRP A 127 -13.38 -1.76 15.69
N ALA A 128 -13.34 -3.10 15.66
CA ALA A 128 -12.10 -3.85 15.53
C ALA A 128 -11.40 -3.58 14.19
N VAL A 129 -12.16 -3.52 13.10
CA VAL A 129 -11.67 -3.24 11.74
C VAL A 129 -11.16 -1.81 11.65
N PHE A 130 -11.92 -0.85 12.19
CA PHE A 130 -11.50 0.55 12.27
C PHE A 130 -10.21 0.73 13.08
N LEU A 131 -10.12 0.10 14.26
CA LEU A 131 -8.94 0.16 15.12
C LEU A 131 -7.73 -0.46 14.43
N THR A 132 -7.91 -1.64 13.82
CA THR A 132 -6.82 -2.34 13.11
C THR A 132 -6.32 -1.53 11.91
N LYS A 133 -7.23 -0.92 11.14
CA LYS A 133 -6.87 -0.01 10.03
C LYS A 133 -6.08 1.20 10.52
N THR A 134 -6.50 1.80 11.63
CA THR A 134 -5.85 2.97 12.23
C THR A 134 -4.45 2.63 12.73
N ILE A 135 -4.30 1.51 13.43
CA ILE A 135 -3.01 1.00 13.89
C ILE A 135 -2.09 0.72 12.69
N PHE A 136 -2.60 0.05 11.66
CA PHE A 136 -1.84 -0.25 10.45
C PHE A 136 -1.31 1.03 9.77
N LEU A 137 -2.17 2.03 9.56
CA LEU A 137 -1.76 3.31 8.98
C LEU A 137 -0.76 4.07 9.86
N GLY A 138 -0.96 4.07 11.17
CA GLY A 138 -0.03 4.68 12.13
C GLY A 138 1.36 4.05 12.07
N LEU A 139 1.42 2.72 12.05
CA LEU A 139 2.68 1.97 11.91
C LEU A 139 3.37 2.29 10.57
N MET A 140 2.61 2.36 9.47
CA MET A 140 3.14 2.71 8.16
C MET A 140 3.82 4.08 8.14
N ILE A 141 3.16 5.10 8.69
CA ILE A 141 3.71 6.45 8.80
C ILE A 141 4.97 6.44 9.67
N GLY A 142 4.95 5.72 10.79
CA GLY A 142 6.10 5.57 11.69
C GLY A 142 7.31 4.92 11.01
N ILE A 143 7.10 3.80 10.31
CA ILE A 143 8.15 3.07 9.58
C ILE A 143 8.75 3.95 8.49
N PHE A 144 7.93 4.57 7.64
CA PHE A 144 8.45 5.44 6.58
C PHE A 144 9.10 6.72 7.12
N GLY A 145 8.60 7.29 8.22
CA GLY A 145 9.26 8.40 8.92
C GLY A 145 10.64 8.00 9.45
N TRP A 146 10.76 6.80 10.00
CA TRP A 146 12.05 6.26 10.44
C TRP A 146 13.01 6.05 9.28
N ILE A 147 12.55 5.47 8.15
CA ILE A 147 13.39 5.28 6.95
C ILE A 147 13.78 6.65 6.36
N TYR A 148 12.89 7.65 6.36
CA TYR A 148 13.20 9.02 5.95
C TYR A 148 14.38 9.61 6.77
N SER A 149 14.36 9.39 8.09
CA SER A 149 15.38 9.93 8.99
C SER A 149 16.76 9.26 8.86
N ASN A 150 16.79 7.98 8.48
CA ASN A 150 18.01 7.17 8.36
C ASN A 150 18.39 6.83 6.90
N GLY A 151 17.63 7.30 5.92
CA GLY A 151 17.90 7.08 4.50
C GLY A 151 18.84 8.12 3.90
N SER A 152 19.51 7.71 2.83
CA SER A 152 20.32 8.58 1.95
C SER A 152 19.49 9.72 1.35
N SER A 153 20.15 10.73 0.79
CA SER A 153 19.47 11.89 0.18
C SER A 153 18.46 11.48 -0.91
N HIS A 154 18.78 10.45 -1.69
CA HIS A 154 17.92 9.91 -2.75
C HIS A 154 16.69 9.17 -2.19
N ILE A 155 16.89 8.22 -1.28
CA ILE A 155 15.79 7.50 -0.62
C ILE A 155 14.89 8.49 0.12
N ARG A 156 15.48 9.47 0.80
CA ARG A 156 14.76 10.54 1.50
C ARG A 156 13.89 11.37 0.57
N ARG A 157 14.34 11.66 -0.66
CA ARG A 157 13.56 12.41 -1.66
C ARG A 157 12.38 11.57 -2.16
N CYS A 158 12.56 10.29 -2.42
CA CYS A 158 11.49 9.37 -2.82
C CYS A 158 10.43 9.22 -1.72
N ILE A 159 10.85 8.92 -0.48
CA ILE A 159 9.94 8.76 0.66
C ILE A 159 9.16 10.06 0.92
N ARG A 160 9.82 11.22 0.86
CA ARG A 160 9.13 12.51 1.06
C ARG A 160 8.02 12.73 0.06
N ARG A 161 8.26 12.42 -1.22
CA ARG A 161 7.23 12.51 -2.27
C ARG A 161 6.11 11.51 -2.03
N ALA A 162 6.46 10.25 -1.74
CA ALA A 162 5.47 9.20 -1.46
C ALA A 162 4.60 9.52 -0.24
N LEU A 163 5.20 10.03 0.85
CA LEU A 163 4.51 10.46 2.07
C LEU A 163 3.61 11.67 1.81
N PHE A 164 4.09 12.66 1.05
CA PHE A 164 3.27 13.82 0.70
C PHE A 164 2.04 13.41 -0.10
N VAL A 165 2.20 12.54 -1.10
CA VAL A 165 1.09 12.01 -1.90
C VAL A 165 0.15 11.14 -1.05
N ALA A 166 0.68 10.37 -0.10
CA ALA A 166 -0.13 9.57 0.82
C ALA A 166 -0.94 10.46 1.78
N LEU A 167 -0.34 11.53 2.30
CA LEU A 167 -1.02 12.52 3.14
C LEU A 167 -2.10 13.27 2.36
N LEU A 168 -1.84 13.61 1.09
CA LEU A 168 -2.85 14.17 0.20
C LEU A 168 -4.05 13.23 0.05
N ALA A 169 -3.80 11.93 -0.15
CA ALA A 169 -4.87 10.94 -0.24
C ALA A 169 -5.68 10.84 1.06
N VAL A 170 -5.02 10.83 2.22
CA VAL A 170 -5.71 10.85 3.52
C VAL A 170 -6.55 12.12 3.67
N GLY A 171 -6.03 13.28 3.27
CA GLY A 171 -6.80 14.53 3.25
C GLY A 171 -8.02 14.45 2.33
N LEU A 172 -7.90 13.81 1.17
CA LEU A 172 -9.01 13.60 0.24
C LEU A 172 -10.07 12.63 0.80
N VAL A 173 -9.70 11.65 1.63
CA VAL A 173 -10.67 10.83 2.37
C VAL A 173 -11.55 11.73 3.25
N PHE A 174 -10.92 12.52 4.13
CA PHE A 174 -11.66 13.41 5.04
C PHE A 174 -12.51 14.43 4.29
N PHE A 175 -11.97 14.99 3.20
CA PHE A 175 -12.71 15.91 2.35
C PHE A 175 -13.94 15.23 1.72
N SER A 176 -13.78 14.02 1.17
CA SER A 176 -14.89 13.26 0.58
C SER A 176 -15.96 12.91 1.61
N THR A 177 -15.55 12.49 2.82
CA THR A 177 -16.47 12.22 3.94
C THR A 177 -17.23 13.48 4.35
N TYR A 178 -16.56 14.63 4.39
CA TYR A 178 -17.19 15.90 4.70
C TYR A 178 -18.25 16.30 3.63
N LEU A 179 -17.93 16.14 2.34
CA LEU A 179 -18.89 16.40 1.26
C LEU A 179 -20.11 15.47 1.34
N PHE A 180 -19.90 14.21 1.72
CA PHE A 180 -20.98 13.26 1.97
C PHE A 180 -21.89 13.72 3.12
N LEU A 181 -21.31 14.19 4.22
CA LEU A 181 -22.07 14.73 5.35
C LEU A 181 -22.86 16.00 5.01
N LEU A 182 -22.40 16.78 4.01
CA LEU A 182 -23.13 17.92 3.47
C LEU A 182 -24.30 17.52 2.54
N GLY A 183 -24.50 16.23 2.27
CA GLY A 183 -25.56 15.74 1.40
C GLY A 183 -25.36 16.09 -0.08
N LEU A 184 -24.11 16.33 -0.50
CA LEU A 184 -23.81 16.62 -1.90
C LEU A 184 -24.05 15.40 -2.80
N PRO A 185 -24.42 15.60 -4.08
CA PRO A 185 -24.66 14.50 -5.00
C PRO A 185 -23.42 13.61 -5.15
N GLY A 186 -23.64 12.30 -5.27
CA GLY A 186 -22.57 11.29 -5.34
C GLY A 186 -21.53 11.56 -6.42
N LEU A 187 -21.92 12.20 -7.53
CA LEU A 187 -21.01 12.58 -8.60
C LEU A 187 -19.97 13.64 -8.18
N ILE A 188 -20.32 14.54 -7.26
CA ILE A 188 -19.39 15.52 -6.68
C ILE A 188 -18.44 14.84 -5.69
N ILE A 189 -18.93 13.85 -4.95
CA ILE A 189 -18.12 13.05 -4.00
C ILE A 189 -17.19 12.09 -4.75
N ALA A 190 -17.59 11.63 -5.93
CA ALA A 190 -16.80 10.69 -6.73
C ALA A 190 -15.46 11.29 -7.17
N VAL A 191 -15.42 12.58 -7.54
CA VAL A 191 -14.20 13.26 -8.00
C VAL A 191 -13.05 13.21 -6.98
N PRO A 192 -13.22 13.65 -5.71
CA PRO A 192 -12.16 13.56 -4.71
C PRO A 192 -11.80 12.11 -4.34
N VAL A 193 -12.73 11.16 -4.41
CA VAL A 193 -12.42 9.74 -4.20
C VAL A 193 -11.57 9.17 -5.33
N MET A 194 -11.84 9.54 -6.60
CA MET A 194 -10.99 9.16 -7.74
C MET A 194 -9.57 9.74 -7.61
N LEU A 195 -9.45 11.00 -7.18
CA LEU A 195 -8.16 11.63 -6.90
C LEU A 195 -7.42 10.92 -5.75
N MET A 196 -8.14 10.49 -4.72
CA MET A 196 -7.60 9.71 -3.61
C MET A 196 -7.03 8.37 -4.10
N LEU A 197 -7.78 7.63 -4.93
CA LEU A 197 -7.33 6.36 -5.50
C LEU A 197 -6.07 6.55 -6.37
N ALA A 198 -6.06 7.58 -7.22
CA ALA A 198 -4.88 7.92 -8.03
C ALA A 198 -3.67 8.27 -7.16
N ALA A 199 -3.87 9.03 -6.07
CA ALA A 199 -2.82 9.36 -5.12
C ALA A 199 -2.26 8.09 -4.42
N TRP A 200 -3.12 7.15 -4.00
CA TRP A 200 -2.68 5.86 -3.46
C TRP A 200 -1.85 5.04 -4.45
N GLY A 201 -2.29 4.95 -5.71
CA GLY A 201 -1.52 4.32 -6.78
C GLY A 201 -0.14 4.94 -6.96
N CYS A 202 -0.08 6.27 -7.04
CA CYS A 202 1.18 7.01 -7.15
C CYS A 202 2.11 6.75 -5.97
N SER A 203 1.60 6.79 -4.74
CA SER A 203 2.39 6.48 -3.54
C SER A 203 2.96 5.07 -3.57
N PHE A 204 2.15 4.07 -3.95
CA PHE A 204 2.60 2.68 -4.05
C PHE A 204 3.74 2.53 -5.07
N VAL A 205 3.58 3.09 -6.26
CA VAL A 205 4.62 3.06 -7.31
C VAL A 205 5.90 3.76 -6.86
N MET A 206 5.79 4.91 -6.16
CA MET A 206 6.98 5.60 -5.64
C MET A 206 7.71 4.79 -4.56
N LEU A 207 6.98 4.11 -3.68
CA LEU A 207 7.55 3.24 -2.65
C LEU A 207 8.19 1.98 -3.26
N SER A 208 7.58 1.41 -4.29
CA SER A 208 8.16 0.31 -5.04
C SER A 208 9.46 0.75 -5.76
N LYS A 209 9.48 1.91 -6.41
CA LYS A 209 10.71 2.45 -7.03
C LYS A 209 11.83 2.66 -6.02
N MET A 210 11.51 3.06 -4.79
CA MET A 210 12.49 3.15 -3.70
C MET A 210 13.11 1.80 -3.37
N LEU A 211 12.32 0.73 -3.34
CA LEU A 211 12.80 -0.63 -3.10
C LEU A 211 13.65 -1.17 -4.25
N LYS A 212 13.32 -0.81 -5.50
CA LYS A 212 14.10 -1.19 -6.69
C LYS A 212 15.45 -0.45 -6.80
N TYR A 213 15.62 0.65 -6.05
CA TYR A 213 16.82 1.48 -6.09
C TYR A 213 18.05 0.73 -5.55
N GLY A 214 19.08 0.58 -6.38
CA GLY A 214 20.29 -0.20 -6.09
C GLY A 214 20.23 -1.66 -6.55
N GLY A 215 19.05 -2.28 -6.56
CA GLY A 215 18.86 -3.64 -7.08
C GLY A 215 19.04 -3.75 -8.60
N THR A 216 18.76 -2.68 -9.35
CA THR A 216 19.02 -2.62 -10.80
C THR A 216 20.49 -2.48 -11.16
N ALA A 217 21.32 -1.89 -10.30
CA ALA A 217 22.76 -1.79 -10.54
C ALA A 217 23.45 -3.15 -10.33
N SER A 218 23.05 -3.91 -9.30
CA SER A 218 23.52 -5.28 -9.09
C SER A 218 22.99 -6.26 -10.15
N ALA A 219 21.75 -6.07 -10.62
CA ALA A 219 21.19 -6.90 -11.69
C ALA A 219 21.81 -6.63 -13.07
N LEU A 220 22.52 -5.50 -13.23
CA LEU A 220 23.33 -5.18 -14.40
C LEU A 220 24.77 -5.72 -14.26
N SER A 221 25.34 -5.72 -13.06
CA SER A 221 26.66 -6.34 -12.83
C SER A 221 26.64 -7.85 -12.98
N ASP A 222 25.53 -8.51 -12.59
CA ASP A 222 25.40 -9.96 -12.72
C ASP A 222 25.19 -10.40 -14.18
N THR A 223 24.64 -9.55 -15.05
CA THR A 223 24.55 -9.82 -16.49
C THR A 223 25.86 -9.50 -17.24
N GLU A 224 26.61 -8.47 -16.83
CA GLU A 224 27.90 -8.15 -17.46
C GLU A 224 29.00 -9.19 -17.15
N ILE A 225 28.94 -9.88 -16.01
CA ILE A 225 29.93 -10.92 -15.66
C ILE A 225 29.67 -12.23 -16.44
N ASP A 226 28.41 -12.58 -16.72
CA ASP A 226 28.08 -13.78 -17.51
C ASP A 226 28.34 -13.59 -19.01
N ASP A 227 28.18 -12.37 -19.55
CA ASP A 227 28.49 -12.08 -20.97
C ASP A 227 30.01 -11.90 -21.23
N ALA A 228 30.81 -11.57 -20.21
CA ALA A 228 32.26 -11.40 -20.34
C ALA A 228 33.08 -12.69 -20.14
N ALA A 229 32.46 -13.79 -19.70
CA ALA A 229 33.12 -15.09 -19.52
C ALA A 229 33.00 -16.03 -20.74
N GLY A 230 32.40 -15.53 -21.83
CA GLY A 230 32.07 -16.30 -23.04
C GLY A 230 32.82 -15.92 -24.32
N GLN A 231 33.97 -15.24 -24.23
CA GLN A 231 34.85 -14.97 -25.38
C GLN A 231 36.31 -15.30 -25.10
#